data_AF-A0A4U3AU98-F1
#
_entry.id   AF-A0A4U3AU98-F1
#
_cell.length_a   1.000
_cell.length_b   1.000
_cell.length_c   1.000
_cell.angle_alpha   90.00
_cell.angle_beta   90.00
_cell.angle_gamma   90.00
#
_symmetry.space_group_name_H-M   'P 1'
#
loop_
_entity.id
_entity.type
_entity.pdbx_description
1 polymer ?
#
loop_
_entity_poly.entity_id
_entity_poly.type
_entity_poly.pdbx_seq_one_letter_code
_entity_poly.pdbx_strand_id
1 'polypeptide(L)' 'MKRKQSLEDIYSEHMQDLFRYLLSLTGDSHYAEDLMQETFYRMLVHIDYYKGEEIRPWLFT' A
#
# COMPACT_ATOMS: atom_id res chain seq x y z
N MET A 1 -11.76 -5.62 -21.10
CA MET A 1 -11.28 -6.50 -20.02
C MET A 1 -10.53 -5.62 -19.03
N LYS A 2 -11.08 -5.33 -17.84
CA LYS A 2 -10.32 -4.61 -16.80
C LYS A 2 -9.13 -5.50 -16.43
N ARG A 3 -7.90 -5.07 -16.72
CA ARG A 3 -6.70 -5.74 -16.21
C ARG A 3 -6.84 -5.76 -14.69
N LYS A 4 -6.92 -6.94 -14.08
CA LYS A 4 -6.59 -7.08 -12.65
C LYS A 4 -5.10 -6.69 -12.58
N GLN A 5 -4.81 -5.47 -12.15
CA GLN A 5 -3.44 -5.12 -11.74
C GLN A 5 -3.04 -6.14 -10.69
N SER A 6 -1.90 -6.81 -10.87
CA SER A 6 -1.45 -7.74 -9.85
C SER A 6 -1.03 -6.94 -8.62
N LEU A 7 -1.02 -7.59 -7.47
CA LEU A 7 -0.56 -6.94 -6.25
C LEU A 7 0.93 -6.60 -6.34
N GLU A 8 1.71 -7.38 -7.11
CA GLU A 8 3.10 -7.03 -7.41
C GLU A 8 3.22 -5.75 -8.23
N ASP A 9 2.30 -5.50 -9.17
CA ASP A 9 2.29 -4.25 -9.93
C ASP A 9 2.07 -3.04 -9.00
N ILE A 10 1.05 -3.12 -8.14
CA ILE A 10 0.71 -2.05 -7.18
C ILE A 10 1.86 -1.84 -6.18
N TYR A 11 2.45 -2.92 -5.69
CA TYR A 11 3.62 -2.85 -4.81
C TYR A 11 4.79 -2.16 -5.51
N SER A 12 5.14 -2.58 -6.72
CA SER A 12 6.26 -2.02 -7.47
C SER A 12 6.07 -0.53 -7.80
N GLU A 13 4.83 -0.13 -8.05
CA GLU A 13 4.47 1.25 -8.42
C GLU A 13 4.46 2.18 -7.21
N HIS A 14 4.03 1.71 -6.04
CA HIS A 14 3.74 2.59 -4.88
C HIS A 14 4.68 2.43 -3.69
N MET A 15 5.49 1.38 -3.60
CA MET A 15 6.35 1.12 -2.43
C MET A 15 7.27 2.30 -2.09
N GLN A 16 7.96 2.86 -3.10
CA GLN A 16 8.92 3.94 -2.85
C GLN A 16 8.25 5.24 -2.41
N ASP A 17 7.11 5.58 -3.01
CA ASP A 17 6.38 6.80 -2.69
C ASP A 17 5.72 6.70 -1.32
N LEU A 18 5.15 5.54 -0.98
CA LEU A 18 4.61 5.27 0.34
C LEU A 18 5.71 5.32 1.42
N PHE A 19 6.86 4.70 1.17
CA PHE A 19 7.98 4.74 2.10
C PHE A 19 8.48 6.17 2.35
N ARG A 20 8.65 6.98 1.30
CA ARG A 20 9.07 8.39 1.43
C ARG A 20 8.06 9.22 2.19
N TYR A 21 6.77 9.01 1.92
CA TYR A 21 5.70 9.67 2.67
C TYR A 21 5.75 9.30 4.14
N LEU A 22 5.82 8.01 4.48
CA LEU A 22 5.89 7.53 5.85
C LEU A 22 7.15 8.03 6.55
N LEU A 23 8.30 8.01 5.87
CA LEU A 23 9.56 8.56 6.40
C LEU A 23 9.43 10.07 6.70
N SER A 24 8.71 10.82 5.86
CA SER A 24 8.46 12.24 6.11
C SER A 24 7.56 12.50 7.33
N LEU A 25 6.72 11.52 7.70
CA LEU A 25 5.83 11.60 8.85
C LEU A 25 6.50 11.12 10.14
N THR A 26 7.25 10.02 10.08
CA THR A 26 7.87 9.40 11.25
C THR A 26 9.21 10.03 11.61
N GLY A 27 9.94 10.55 10.61
CA GLY A 27 11.34 10.95 10.76
C GLY A 27 12.30 9.80 11.08
N ASP A 28 11.81 8.55 11.05
CA ASP A 28 12.52 7.33 11.42
C ASP A 28 12.23 6.24 10.39
N SER A 29 13.31 5.68 9.82
CA SER A 29 13.23 4.68 8.77
C SER A 29 12.68 3.34 9.22
N HIS A 30 12.94 2.92 10.46
CA HIS A 30 12.41 1.65 10.99
C HIS A 30 10.90 1.74 11.16
N TYR A 31 10.41 2.83 11.76
CA TYR A 31 8.96 3.06 11.88
C TYR A 31 8.28 3.22 10.52
N ALA A 32 8.93 3.87 9.56
CA ALA A 32 8.38 4.00 8.20
C ALA A 32 8.29 2.64 7.48
N GLU A 33 9.29 1.78 7.67
CA GLU A 33 9.32 0.43 7.10
C GLU A 33 8.23 -0.46 7.71
N ASP A 34 8.08 -0.46 9.04
CA ASP A 34 7.04 -1.22 9.73
C ASP A 34 5.63 -0.83 9.27
N LEU A 35 5.35 0.48 9.17
CA LEU A 35 4.06 1.00 8.69
C LEU A 35 3.79 0.62 7.24
N MET A 36 4.82 0.66 6.39
CA MET A 36 4.71 0.26 4.99
C MET A 36 4.36 -1.23 4.88
N GLN A 37 5.05 -2.09 5.63
CA GLN A 37 4.80 -3.53 5.64
C GLN A 37 3.40 -3.85 6.15
N GLU A 38 2.95 -3.22 7.23
CA GLU A 38 1.59 -3.39 7.78
C GLU A 38 0.52 -2.97 6.75
N THR A 39 0.76 -1.87 6.03
CA THR A 39 -0.16 -1.38 4.99
C THR A 39 -0.30 -2.40 3.86
N PHE A 40 0.81 -2.91 3.34
CA PHE A 40 0.78 -3.92 2.28
C PHE A 40 0.22 -5.26 2.76
N TYR A 41 0.48 -5.65 4.01
CA TYR A 41 -0.11 -6.84 4.62
C TYR A 41 -1.64 -6.73 4.67
N ARG A 42 -2.17 -5.60 5.12
CA ARG A 42 -3.61 -5.39 5.14
C ARG A 42 -4.22 -5.39 3.75
N MET A 43 -3.55 -4.79 2.77
CA MET A 43 -3.96 -4.84 1.37
C MET A 43 -4.02 -6.29 0.87
N LEU A 44 -3.00 -7.11 1.14
CA LEU A 44 -2.96 -8.54 0.81
C LEU A 44 -4.15 -9.30 1.41
N VAL A 45 -4.48 -9.06 2.68
CA VAL A 45 -5.59 -9.74 3.36
C VAL A 45 -6.96 -9.35 2.77
N HIS A 46 -7.10 -8.13 2.26
CA HIS A 46 -8.39 -7.60 1.80
C HIS A 46 -8.56 -7.62 0.27
N ILE A 47 -7.51 -7.93 -0.50
CA ILE A 47 -7.53 -7.88 -1.97
C ILE A 47 -8.54 -8.85 -2.59
N ASP A 48 -8.78 -10.00 -1.96
CA ASP A 48 -9.77 -10.99 -2.42
C ASP A 48 -11.22 -10.53 -2.18
N TYR A 49 -11.44 -9.66 -1.20
CA TYR A 49 -12.73 -9.03 -0.91
C TYR A 49 -12.94 -7.73 -1.71
N TYR A 50 -11.95 -7.35 -2.50
CA TYR A 50 -11.87 -6.05 -3.15
C TYR A 50 -12.65 -6.03 -4.46
N LYS A 51 -13.87 -5.47 -4.44
CA LYS A 51 -14.77 -5.37 -5.61
C LYS A 51 -14.48 -4.21 -6.57
N GLY A 52 -13.30 -3.58 -6.49
CA GLY A 52 -12.80 -2.67 -7.52
C GLY A 52 -13.35 -1.24 -7.48
N GLU A 53 -13.91 -0.80 -6.35
CA GLU A 53 -14.29 0.59 -6.13
C GLU A 53 -13.29 1.23 -5.15
N GLU A 54 -12.29 1.88 -5.76
CA GLU A 54 -11.39 2.90 -5.20
C GLU A 54 -10.30 2.47 -4.20
N ILE A 55 -9.09 2.15 -4.70
CA ILE A 55 -7.89 1.79 -3.91
C ILE A 55 -7.42 2.96 -3.03
N ARG A 56 -7.83 4.18 -3.36
CA ARG A 56 -7.32 5.41 -2.75
C ARG A 56 -7.75 5.67 -1.30
N PRO A 57 -8.98 5.40 -0.83
CA PRO A 57 -9.36 5.70 0.56
C PRO A 57 -8.76 4.73 1.58
N TRP A 58 -8.46 3.49 1.17
CA TRP A 58 -7.99 2.45 2.08
C TRP A 58 -6.50 2.58 2.46
N LEU A 59 -5.70 3.28 1.64
CA LEU A 59 -4.31 3.59 1.96
C LEU A 59 -4.16 4.70 3.03
N PHE A 60 -5.24 5.39 3.38
CA PHE A 60 -5.23 6.53 4.32
C PHE A 60 -6.20 6.38 5.50
N THR A 61 -6.75 5.18 5.75
CA THR A 61 -7.60 4.87 6.93
C THR A 61 -7.03 3.67 7.67
#